data_AF-A0A2W5AVU5-F1
#
_entry.id   AF-A0A2W5AVU5-F1
#
_cell.length_a   1.000
_cell.length_b   1.000
_cell.length_c   1.000
_cell.angle_alpha   90.00
_cell.angle_beta   90.00
_cell.angle_gamma   90.00
#
_symmetry.space_group_name_H-M   'P 1'
#
loop_
_entity.id
_entity.type
_entity.pdbx_description
1 polymer ?
#
loop_
_entity_poly.entity_id
_entity_poly.type
_entity_poly.pdbx_seq_one_letter_code
_entity_poly.pdbx_strand_id
1 'polypeptide(L)'
;MAVLRSQLGLSIKDLAGVAGVSERRAHAWLAGTGHPSPAAVARLDTAHRTFQQQLRERLTVLLRSRTRPVVLSVAGEDEVAQVAALAVVLELRGIPYRLQDTTTA
;
A
#
# COMPACT_ATOMS: atom_id res chain seq x y z
N MET A 1 1.44 14.92 2.88
CA MET A 1 0.71 13.88 3.64
C MET A 1 -0.41 13.22 2.86
N ALA A 2 -1.32 13.97 2.21
CA ALA A 2 -2.37 13.37 1.35
C ALA A 2 -1.83 12.43 0.26
N VAL A 3 -0.69 12.78 -0.36
CA VAL A 3 0.00 11.96 -1.38
C VAL A 3 0.55 10.64 -0.83
N LEU A 4 1.10 10.65 0.39
CA LEU A 4 1.61 9.45 1.06
C LEU A 4 0.48 8.49 1.44
N ARG A 5 -0.67 9.02 1.88
CA ARG A 5 -1.88 8.23 2.13
C ARG A 5 -2.39 7.56 0.86
N SER A 6 -2.51 8.30 -0.24
CA SER A 6 -2.98 7.74 -1.51
C SER A 6 -2.02 6.71 -2.09
N GLN A 7 -0.72 6.90 -1.93
CA GLN A 7 0.30 5.96 -2.39
C GLN A 7 0.34 4.66 -1.60
N LEU A 8 0.02 4.72 -0.30
CA LEU A 8 -0.05 3.55 0.56
C LEU A 8 -1.45 2.91 0.58
N GLY A 9 -2.44 3.53 -0.07
CA GLY A 9 -3.85 3.14 -0.03
C GLY A 9 -4.42 3.01 1.38
N LEU A 10 -3.82 3.70 2.36
CA LEU A 10 -4.22 3.58 3.76
C LEU A 10 -5.57 4.22 3.98
N SER A 11 -6.44 3.50 4.69
CA SER A 11 -7.58 4.15 5.33
C SER A 11 -7.08 5.18 6.35
N ILE A 12 -7.95 6.09 6.78
CA ILE A 12 -7.58 7.08 7.80
C ILE A 12 -7.27 6.39 9.14
N LYS A 13 -7.95 5.27 9.41
CA LYS A 13 -7.69 4.40 10.55
C LYS A 13 -6.29 3.80 10.49
N ASP A 14 -5.86 3.28 9.34
CA ASP A 14 -4.52 2.70 9.20
C ASP A 14 -3.43 3.77 9.27
N LEU A 15 -3.68 4.94 8.68
CA LEU A 15 -2.78 6.10 8.81
C LEU A 15 -2.59 6.48 10.29
N ALA A 16 -3.67 6.52 11.05
CA ALA A 16 -3.63 6.81 12.48
C ALA A 16 -2.87 5.71 13.26
N GLY A 17 -3.15 4.44 12.96
CA GLY A 17 -2.46 3.29 13.54
C GLY A 17 -0.95 3.31 13.29
N VAL A 18 -0.54 3.47 12.03
CA VAL A 18 0.88 3.50 11.63
C VAL A 18 1.60 4.71 12.25
N ALA A 19 0.98 5.88 12.25
CA ALA A 19 1.55 7.07 12.88
C ALA A 19 1.55 6.99 14.42
N GLY A 20 0.77 6.08 15.02
CA GLY A 20 0.57 5.95 16.46
C GLY A 20 -0.16 7.15 17.05
N VAL A 21 -1.20 7.63 16.37
CA VAL A 21 -2.05 8.76 16.78
C VAL A 21 -3.53 8.39 16.68
N SER A 22 -4.41 9.25 17.20
CA SER A 22 -5.86 9.08 17.01
C SER A 22 -6.30 9.45 15.59
N GLU A 23 -7.38 8.83 15.12
CA GLU A 23 -7.99 9.15 13.81
C GLU A 23 -8.34 10.64 13.68
N ARG A 24 -8.83 11.26 14.76
CA ARG A 24 -9.09 12.71 14.80
C ARG A 24 -7.85 13.53 14.46
N ARG A 25 -6.68 13.13 14.96
CA ARG A 25 -5.41 13.83 14.69
C ARG A 25 -4.92 13.57 13.28
N ALA A 26 -5.09 12.34 12.77
CA ALA A 26 -4.84 12.03 11.36
C ALA A 26 -5.74 12.85 10.42
N HIS A 27 -7.02 13.02 10.75
CA HIS A 27 -7.95 13.89 10.02
C HIS A 27 -7.48 15.35 10.02
N ALA A 28 -7.02 15.88 11.15
CA ALA A 28 -6.50 17.25 11.22
C ALA A 28 -5.25 17.44 10.33
N TRP A 29 -4.37 16.44 10.25
CA TRP A 29 -3.22 16.48 9.34
C TRP A 29 -3.64 16.47 7.87
N LEU A 30 -4.66 15.68 7.51
CA LEU A 30 -5.18 15.62 6.15
C LEU A 30 -5.91 16.91 5.75
N ALA A 31 -6.60 17.56 6.69
CA ALA A 31 -7.26 18.84 6.49
C ALA A 31 -6.31 20.05 6.52
N GLY A 32 -5.01 19.84 6.76
CA GLY A 32 -4.02 20.91 6.88
C GLY A 32 -4.15 21.75 8.16
N THR A 33 -5.00 21.35 9.09
CA THR A 33 -5.26 22.06 10.36
C THR A 33 -4.38 21.57 11.51
N GLY A 34 -3.51 20.60 11.26
CA GLY A 34 -2.51 20.11 12.20
C GLY A 34 -1.26 19.60 11.50
N HIS A 35 -0.16 19.51 12.24
CA HIS A 35 1.11 19.04 11.72
C HIS A 35 1.54 17.74 12.41
N PRO A 36 2.11 16.77 11.67
CA PRO A 36 2.64 15.55 12.26
C PRO A 36 3.87 15.84 13.09
N SER A 37 4.00 15.16 14.23
CA SER A 37 5.23 15.23 15.03
C SER A 37 6.38 14.52 14.30
N PRO A 38 7.65 14.87 14.60
CA PRO A 38 8.80 14.20 13.99
C PRO A 38 8.77 12.67 14.15
N ALA A 39 8.31 12.19 15.31
CA ALA A 39 8.16 10.75 15.55
C ALA A 39 7.09 10.10 14.65
N ALA A 40 5.96 10.77 14.40
CA ALA A 40 4.94 10.28 13.50
C ALA A 40 5.42 10.26 12.05
N VAL A 41 6.17 11.28 11.63
CA VAL A 41 6.81 11.32 10.30
C VAL A 41 7.77 10.14 10.13
N ALA A 42 8.67 9.91 11.10
CA ALA A 42 9.62 8.80 11.04
C ALA A 42 8.94 7.42 10.96
N ARG A 43 7.81 7.23 11.66
CA ARG A 43 7.01 5.99 11.55
C ARG A 43 6.39 5.82 10.16
N LEU A 44 5.81 6.90 9.62
CA LEU A 44 5.22 6.90 8.28
C LEU A 44 6.28 6.64 7.20
N ASP A 45 7.46 7.25 7.31
CA ASP A 45 8.58 7.02 6.39
C ASP A 45 9.10 5.59 6.47
N THR A 46 9.14 5.01 7.67
CA THR A 46 9.51 3.61 7.86
C THR A 46 8.47 2.68 7.23
N ALA A 47 7.19 2.90 7.50
CA ALA A 47 6.10 2.15 6.87
C ALA A 47 6.12 2.27 5.34
N HIS A 48 6.41 3.45 4.81
CA HIS A 48 6.54 3.65 3.37
C HIS A 48 7.70 2.86 2.77
N ARG A 49 8.87 2.87 3.42
CA ARG A 49 10.02 2.06 2.98
C ARG A 49 9.72 0.56 3.05
N THR A 50 9.07 0.09 4.11
CA THR A 50 8.67 -1.32 4.25
C THR A 50 7.69 -1.71 3.14
N PHE A 51 6.67 -0.89 2.87
CA PHE A 51 5.72 -1.11 1.78
C PHE A 51 6.43 -1.22 0.43
N GLN A 52 7.32 -0.27 0.12
CA GLN A 52 8.10 -0.29 -1.13
C GLN A 52 8.99 -1.52 -1.25
N GLN A 53 9.58 -1.97 -0.15
CA GLN A 53 10.40 -3.19 -0.12
C GLN A 53 9.54 -4.43 -0.41
N GLN A 54 8.42 -4.60 0.31
CA GLN A 54 7.49 -5.72 0.10
C GLN A 54 6.96 -5.76 -1.34
N LEU A 55 6.64 -4.59 -1.91
CA LEU A 55 6.19 -4.47 -3.30
C LEU A 55 7.27 -4.96 -4.28
N ARG A 56 8.52 -4.57 -4.07
CA ARG A 56 9.66 -5.00 -4.91
C ARG A 56 9.91 -6.50 -4.79
N GLU A 57 9.81 -7.05 -3.59
CA GLU A 57 9.98 -8.48 -3.34
C GLU A 57 8.88 -9.28 -4.05
N ARG A 58 7.59 -8.91 -3.86
CA ARG A 58 6.47 -9.53 -4.60
C ARG A 58 6.65 -9.42 -6.10
N LEU A 59 6.96 -8.23 -6.63
CA LEU A 59 7.18 -8.04 -8.06
C LEU A 59 8.29 -8.96 -8.59
N THR A 60 9.41 -9.07 -7.87
CA THR A 60 10.53 -9.93 -8.27
C THR A 60 10.11 -11.40 -8.37
N VAL A 61 9.32 -11.89 -7.40
CA VAL A 61 8.76 -13.24 -7.41
C VAL A 61 7.83 -13.44 -8.61
N LEU A 62 6.92 -12.50 -8.86
CA LEU A 62 5.96 -12.59 -9.97
C LEU A 62 6.65 -12.57 -11.34
N LEU A 63 7.67 -11.73 -11.51
CA LEU A 63 8.44 -11.66 -12.76
C LEU A 63 9.27 -12.93 -13.01
N ARG A 64 9.76 -13.58 -11.95
CA ARG A 64 10.47 -14.87 -12.05
C ARG A 64 9.54 -16.06 -12.27
N SER A 65 8.26 -15.93 -11.94
CA SER A 65 7.27 -16.98 -12.17
C SER A 65 7.13 -17.30 -13.65
N ARG A 66 7.10 -18.60 -13.98
CA ARG A 66 6.85 -19.09 -15.34
C ARG A 66 5.35 -19.25 -15.63
N THR A 67 4.50 -19.19 -14.62
CA THR A 67 3.04 -19.35 -14.77
C THR A 67 2.44 -18.10 -15.40
N ARG A 68 1.63 -18.28 -16.46
CA ARG A 68 0.89 -17.22 -17.13
C ARG A 68 -0.57 -17.64 -17.33
N PRO A 69 -1.54 -16.75 -17.08
CA PRO A 69 -1.39 -15.39 -16.54
C PRO A 69 -0.88 -15.39 -15.08
N VAL A 70 -0.20 -14.31 -14.69
CA VAL A 70 0.22 -14.08 -13.30
C VAL A 70 -1.01 -13.88 -12.43
N VAL A 71 -1.13 -14.60 -11.32
CA VAL A 71 -2.24 -14.42 -10.37
C VAL A 71 -1.83 -13.43 -9.30
N LEU A 72 -2.58 -12.35 -9.15
CA LEU A 72 -2.44 -11.39 -8.07
C LEU A 72 -3.58 -11.61 -7.07
N SER A 73 -3.25 -12.12 -5.89
CA SER A 73 -4.22 -12.38 -4.84
C SER A 73 -4.28 -11.22 -3.84
N VAL A 74 -5.50 -10.80 -3.48
CA VAL A 74 -5.78 -9.87 -2.38
C VAL A 74 -6.24 -10.69 -1.17
N ALA A 75 -5.41 -10.74 -0.13
CA ALA A 75 -5.72 -11.48 1.10
C ALA A 75 -6.35 -10.60 2.21
N GLY A 76 -6.32 -9.27 2.05
CA GLY A 76 -6.84 -8.31 3.02
C GLY A 76 -6.90 -6.90 2.43
N GLU A 77 -7.66 -6.01 3.09
CA GLU A 77 -7.85 -4.62 2.65
C GLU A 77 -6.54 -3.83 2.55
N ASP A 78 -5.56 -4.13 3.41
CA ASP A 78 -4.23 -3.52 3.44
C ASP A 78 -3.34 -3.93 2.25
N GLU A 79 -3.66 -5.03 1.58
CA GLU A 79 -2.94 -5.49 0.38
C GLU A 79 -3.47 -4.88 -0.92
N VAL A 80 -4.66 -4.27 -0.92
CA VAL A 80 -5.31 -3.73 -2.12
C VAL A 80 -4.40 -2.73 -2.84
N ALA A 81 -3.73 -1.85 -2.08
CA ALA A 81 -2.79 -0.87 -2.62
C ALA A 81 -1.56 -1.52 -3.28
N GLN A 82 -1.04 -2.59 -2.67
CA GLN A 82 0.09 -3.33 -3.23
C GLN A 82 -0.31 -4.03 -4.52
N VAL A 83 -1.45 -4.71 -4.53
CA VAL A 83 -1.96 -5.44 -5.69
C VAL A 83 -2.27 -4.49 -6.84
N ALA A 84 -2.89 -3.34 -6.58
CA ALA A 84 -3.11 -2.31 -7.58
C ALA A 84 -1.80 -1.79 -8.19
N ALA A 85 -0.78 -1.53 -7.36
CA ALA A 85 0.54 -1.12 -7.84
C ALA A 85 1.21 -2.21 -8.69
N LEU A 86 1.11 -3.49 -8.30
CA LEU A 86 1.65 -4.60 -9.09
C LEU A 86 0.92 -4.76 -10.43
N ALA A 87 -0.41 -4.64 -10.44
CA ALA A 87 -1.22 -4.73 -11.65
C ALA A 87 -0.78 -3.68 -12.69
N VAL A 88 -0.60 -2.42 -12.28
CA VAL A 88 -0.11 -1.34 -13.15
C VAL A 88 1.28 -1.69 -13.71
N VAL A 89 2.19 -2.21 -12.88
CA VAL A 89 3.54 -2.58 -13.36
C VAL A 89 3.49 -3.74 -14.36
N LEU A 90 2.64 -4.74 -14.14
CA LEU A 90 2.49 -5.85 -15.08
C LEU A 90 1.86 -5.39 -16.40
N GLU A 91 0.88 -4.49 -16.33
CA GLU A 91 0.21 -3.89 -17.49
C GLU A 91 1.20 -3.08 -18.34
N LEU A 92 2.01 -2.21 -17.72
CA LEU A 92 3.05 -1.44 -18.39
C LEU A 92 4.12 -2.33 -19.06
N ARG A 93 4.30 -3.56 -18.58
CA ARG A 93 5.23 -4.55 -19.15
C ARG A 93 4.58 -5.52 -20.13
N GLY A 94 3.28 -5.39 -20.38
CA GLY A 94 2.53 -6.32 -21.26
C GLY A 94 2.46 -7.75 -20.72
N ILE A 95 2.59 -7.95 -19.40
CA ILE A 95 2.54 -9.28 -18.79
C ILE A 95 1.08 -9.60 -18.44
N PRO A 96 0.51 -10.70 -18.95
CA PRO A 96 -0.89 -11.04 -18.67
C PRO A 96 -1.06 -11.42 -17.20
N TYR A 97 -2.08 -10.86 -16.55
CA TYR A 97 -2.40 -11.11 -15.16
C TYR A 97 -3.90 -11.31 -14.92
N ARG A 98 -4.25 -11.91 -13.78
CA ARG A 98 -5.62 -12.02 -13.26
C ARG A 98 -5.64 -11.63 -11.79
N LEU A 99 -6.67 -10.90 -11.39
CA LEU A 99 -6.93 -10.56 -10.00
C LEU A 99 -7.76 -11.68 -9.37
N GLN A 100 -7.37 -12.12 -8.18
CA GLN A 100 -8.12 -13.05 -7.36
C GLN A 100 -8.36 -12.41 -6.00
N ASP A 101 -9.60 -12.03 -5.74
CA ASP A 101 -9.99 -11.54 -4.42
C ASP A 101 -10.31 -12.75 -3.53
N THR A 102 -9.52 -12.94 -2.47
CA THR A 102 -9.75 -13.98 -1.46
C THR A 102 -10.36 -13.44 -0.18
N THR A 103 -10.68 -12.14 -0.13
CA THR A 103 -11.20 -11.45 1.05
C THR A 103 -12.62 -11.92 1.43
N THR A 104 -13.31 -12.64 0.53
CA THR A 104 -14.68 -13.17 0.73
C THR A 104 -14.75 -14.68 0.98
N ALA A 105 -13.62 -15.37 1.19
CA ALA A 105 -13.59 -16.82 1.43
C ALA A 105 -13.63 -17.18 2.91
#